data_AF-A0A849QZD2-F1
#
_entry.id   AF-A0A849QZD2-F1
#
_cell.length_a   1.000
_cell.length_b   1.000
_cell.length_c   1.000
_cell.angle_alpha   90.00
_cell.angle_beta   90.00
_cell.angle_gamma   90.00
#
_symmetry.space_group_name_H-M   'P 1'
#
loop_
_entity.id
_entity.type
_entity.pdbx_description
1 polymer ?
#
loop_
_entity_poly.entity_id
_entity_poly.type
_entity_poly.pdbx_seq_one_letter_code
_entity_poly.pdbx_strand_id
1 'polypeptide(L)'
;MEYFSHPLIKEKTIEKRVYQETIIATSSKKNSLVVIPTGLGKTVIALGVAAITLQKNKDKKMLFLAPTKPLVEQHKKFFMDATTIPKEDMCILTGLENPKKREEQWKNNRVFFATPQVVQNDIITRKETLEKFALIIFDEAHRASGDYAYTYIAKKYIENNKNPLILALTASPGGTE
;
A
#
# COMPACT_ATOMS: atom_id res chain seq x y z
N MET A 1 25.49 13.70 1.69
CA MET A 1 24.08 13.40 1.38
C MET A 1 23.45 12.82 2.63
N GLU A 2 22.30 13.36 3.05
CA GLU A 2 21.52 12.80 4.16
C GLU A 2 20.55 11.74 3.65
N TYR A 3 20.30 10.71 4.47
CA TYR A 3 19.40 9.62 4.14
C TYR A 3 18.28 9.54 5.18
N PHE A 4 17.10 9.11 4.76
CA PHE A 4 16.00 8.83 5.68
C PHE A 4 16.36 7.65 6.58
N SER A 5 16.20 7.81 7.90
CA SER A 5 16.54 6.79 8.88
C SER A 5 15.31 6.30 9.63
N HIS A 6 15.07 4.99 9.58
CA HIS A 6 13.97 4.33 10.27
C HIS A 6 14.28 2.82 10.42
N PRO A 7 13.92 2.14 11.52
CA PRO A 7 14.29 0.72 11.75
C PRO A 7 13.81 -0.26 10.67
N LEU A 8 12.70 0.07 10.00
CA LEU A 8 12.17 -0.71 8.87
C LEU A 8 12.71 -0.28 7.49
N ILE A 9 13.69 0.61 7.40
CA ILE A 9 14.27 1.07 6.13
C ILE A 9 15.76 0.80 6.16
N LYS A 10 16.29 0.21 5.08
CA LYS A 10 17.72 -0.08 4.97
C LYS A 10 18.49 1.23 4.89
N GLU A 11 19.63 1.28 5.58
CA GLU A 11 20.51 2.45 5.53
C GLU A 11 20.93 2.79 4.10
N LYS A 12 21.08 4.09 3.83
CA LYS A 12 21.59 4.63 2.56
C LYS A 12 20.76 4.24 1.31
N THR A 13 19.51 3.79 1.46
CA THR A 13 18.64 3.43 0.32
C THR A 13 17.69 4.54 -0.12
N ILE A 14 17.34 5.48 0.79
CA ILE A 14 16.41 6.57 0.52
C ILE A 14 17.08 7.89 0.85
N GLU A 15 17.34 8.70 -0.17
CA GLU A 15 17.80 10.08 0.01
C GLU A 15 16.75 10.90 0.75
N LYS A 16 17.19 11.70 1.71
CA LYS A 16 16.31 12.57 2.47
C LYS A 16 15.89 13.76 1.61
N ARG A 17 14.57 13.97 1.50
CA ARG A 17 13.97 15.16 0.88
C ARG A 17 12.89 15.73 1.79
N VAL A 18 13.03 16.99 2.19
CA VAL A 18 12.16 17.64 3.19
C VAL A 18 10.67 17.54 2.84
N TYR A 19 10.32 17.67 1.56
CA TYR A 19 8.92 17.53 1.11
C TYR A 19 8.40 16.10 1.33
N GLN A 20 9.21 15.07 1.08
CA GLN A 20 8.83 13.67 1.30
C GLN A 20 8.65 13.41 2.79
N GLU A 21 9.54 13.92 3.64
CA GLU A 21 9.42 13.80 5.09
C GLU A 21 8.15 14.44 5.63
N THR A 22 7.83 15.64 5.14
CA THR A 22 6.61 16.38 5.54
C THR A 22 5.36 15.61 5.14
N ILE A 23 5.34 15.06 3.92
CA ILE A 23 4.24 14.23 3.42
C ILE A 23 4.13 12.94 4.26
N ILE A 24 5.23 12.23 4.50
CA ILE A 24 5.26 10.99 5.29
C ILE A 24 4.76 11.24 6.73
N ALA A 25 5.24 12.31 7.38
CA ALA A 25 4.85 12.67 8.73
C ALA A 25 3.35 13.01 8.85
N THR A 26 2.77 13.61 7.81
CA THR A 26 1.33 13.94 7.76
C THR A 26 0.50 12.70 7.44
N SER A 27 0.85 11.98 6.38
CA SER A 27 0.12 10.83 5.86
C SER A 27 0.19 9.59 6.76
N SER A 28 1.14 9.51 7.69
CA SER A 28 1.20 8.46 8.71
C SER A 28 0.27 8.68 9.90
N LYS A 29 -0.46 9.81 9.95
CA LYS A 29 -1.37 10.17 11.05
C LYS A 29 -2.84 10.21 10.64
N LYS A 30 -3.14 10.41 9.35
CA LYS A 30 -4.50 10.56 8.83
C LYS A 30 -4.61 10.15 7.36
N ASN A 31 -5.81 9.78 6.95
CA ASN A 31 -6.13 9.50 5.55
C ASN A 31 -5.73 10.68 4.67
N SER A 32 -4.99 10.41 3.59
CA SER A 32 -4.37 11.45 2.77
C SER A 32 -4.40 11.08 1.30
N LEU A 33 -4.74 12.05 0.45
CA LEU A 33 -4.49 12.03 -0.99
C LEU A 33 -3.25 12.88 -1.27
N VAL A 34 -2.19 12.23 -1.74
CA VAL A 34 -0.94 12.88 -2.12
C VAL A 34 -0.89 13.01 -3.63
N VAL A 35 -0.84 14.25 -4.09
CA VAL A 35 -0.72 14.61 -5.51
C VAL A 35 0.69 15.13 -5.74
N ILE A 36 1.54 14.34 -6.40
CA ILE A 36 2.89 14.75 -6.79
C ILE A 36 3.27 14.22 -8.18
N PRO A 37 3.96 15.00 -9.03
CA PRO A 37 4.43 14.55 -10.33
C PRO A 37 5.20 13.22 -10.31
N THR A 38 5.15 12.50 -11.43
CA THR A 38 5.96 11.30 -11.65
C THR A 38 7.45 11.62 -11.48
N GLY A 39 8.23 10.64 -11.02
CA GLY A 39 9.67 10.83 -10.76
C GLY A 39 10.02 11.48 -9.42
N LEU A 40 9.06 12.06 -8.69
CA LEU A 40 9.31 12.68 -7.37
C LEU A 40 9.22 11.72 -6.18
N GLY A 41 9.16 10.41 -6.43
CA GLY A 41 9.26 9.40 -5.37
C GLY A 41 7.95 9.07 -4.66
N LYS A 42 6.84 8.90 -5.39
CA LYS A 42 5.57 8.36 -4.84
C LYS A 42 5.80 7.10 -4.00
N THR A 43 6.58 6.15 -4.53
CA THR A 43 6.89 4.88 -3.85
C THR A 43 7.77 5.07 -2.61
N VAL A 44 8.62 6.09 -2.57
CA VAL A 44 9.40 6.46 -1.36
C VAL A 44 8.46 6.92 -0.25
N ILE A 45 7.51 7.79 -0.56
CA ILE A 45 6.48 8.24 0.39
C ILE A 45 5.65 7.05 0.88
N ALA A 46 5.24 6.17 -0.03
CA ALA A 46 4.49 4.96 0.31
C ALA A 46 5.25 4.08 1.31
N LEU A 47 6.53 3.84 1.05
CA LEU A 47 7.40 3.05 1.93
C LEU A 47 7.60 3.73 3.30
N GLY A 48 7.80 5.05 3.34
CA GLY A 48 7.94 5.78 4.60
C GLY A 48 6.69 5.68 5.49
N VAL A 49 5.50 5.85 4.89
CA VAL A 49 4.23 5.71 5.61
C VAL A 49 4.01 4.26 6.05
N ALA A 50 4.31 3.29 5.19
CA ALA A 50 4.24 1.86 5.51
C ALA A 50 5.17 1.50 6.68
N ALA A 51 6.42 1.95 6.66
CA ALA A 51 7.40 1.69 7.68
C ALA A 51 6.95 2.20 9.07
N ILE A 52 6.51 3.47 9.15
CA ILE A 52 6.00 4.05 10.40
C ILE A 52 4.76 3.29 10.89
N THR A 53 3.86 2.93 9.97
CA THR A 53 2.59 2.28 10.33
C THR A 53 2.80 0.84 10.82
N LEU A 54 3.64 0.07 10.13
CA LEU A 54 3.95 -1.31 10.50
C LEU A 54 4.80 -1.42 11.76
N GLN A 55 5.66 -0.43 12.04
CA GLN A 55 6.40 -0.39 13.30
C GLN A 55 5.45 -0.20 14.50
N LYS A 56 4.44 0.67 14.35
CA LYS A 56 3.44 0.94 15.39
C LYS A 56 2.44 -0.22 15.58
N ASN A 57 2.13 -0.96 14.52
CA ASN A 57 1.10 -2.00 14.52
C ASN A 57 1.69 -3.38 14.17
N LYS A 58 2.50 -3.96 15.07
CA LYS A 58 3.30 -5.18 14.82
C LYS A 58 2.51 -6.41 14.39
N ASP A 59 1.23 -6.49 14.78
CA ASP A 59 0.29 -7.57 14.52
C ASP A 59 -0.60 -7.33 13.29
N LYS A 60 -0.55 -6.14 12.70
CA LYS A 60 -1.40 -5.75 11.56
C LYS A 60 -0.68 -5.85 10.22
N LYS A 61 -1.49 -5.98 9.18
CA LYS A 61 -1.11 -6.09 7.76
C LYS A 61 -1.12 -4.74 7.05
N MET A 62 -0.47 -4.66 5.90
CA MET A 62 -0.66 -3.57 4.94
C MET A 62 -0.99 -4.10 3.54
N LEU A 63 -1.72 -3.31 2.76
CA LEU A 63 -2.03 -3.59 1.37
C LEU A 63 -1.60 -2.43 0.48
N PHE A 64 -0.85 -2.73 -0.58
CA PHE A 64 -0.49 -1.80 -1.64
C PHE A 64 -1.20 -2.21 -2.93
N LEU A 65 -2.08 -1.34 -3.41
CA LEU A 65 -2.83 -1.53 -4.65
C LEU A 65 -2.22 -0.70 -5.77
N ALA A 66 -2.05 -1.32 -6.93
CA ALA A 66 -1.66 -0.66 -8.17
C ALA A 66 -2.46 -1.23 -9.35
N PRO A 67 -2.68 -0.45 -10.42
CA PRO A 67 -3.66 -0.82 -11.44
C PRO A 67 -3.24 -1.98 -12.34
N THR A 68 -1.94 -2.29 -12.43
CA THR A 68 -1.41 -3.33 -13.33
C THR A 68 -0.41 -4.23 -12.62
N LYS A 69 -0.29 -5.47 -13.09
CA LYS A 69 0.67 -6.45 -12.56
C LYS A 69 2.13 -5.96 -12.64
N PRO A 70 2.62 -5.34 -13.74
CA PRO A 70 3.98 -4.80 -13.77
C PRO A 70 4.23 -3.73 -12.69
N LEU A 71 3.26 -2.85 -12.42
CA LEU A 71 3.40 -1.84 -11.35
C LEU A 71 3.45 -2.48 -9.96
N VAL A 72 2.60 -3.49 -9.72
CA VAL A 72 2.61 -4.30 -8.49
C VAL A 72 3.99 -4.94 -8.27
N GLU A 73 4.57 -5.54 -9.31
CA GLU A 73 5.90 -6.16 -9.26
C GLU A 73 7.01 -5.14 -9.01
N GLN A 74 6.95 -3.98 -9.66
CA GLN A 74 7.89 -2.87 -9.45
C GLN A 74 7.84 -2.36 -8.00
N HIS A 75 6.64 -2.11 -7.45
CA HIS A 75 6.47 -1.64 -6.08
C HIS A 75 6.98 -2.67 -5.08
N LYS A 76 6.66 -3.96 -5.25
CA LYS A 76 7.22 -5.01 -4.38
C LYS A 76 8.74 -5.04 -4.44
N LYS A 77 9.33 -5.01 -5.64
CA LYS A 77 10.78 -5.02 -5.81
C LYS A 77 11.42 -3.83 -5.09
N PHE A 78 10.89 -2.63 -5.30
CA PHE A 78 11.37 -1.43 -4.60
C PHE A 78 11.31 -1.60 -3.08
N PHE A 79 10.20 -2.10 -2.54
CA PHE A 79 10.06 -2.35 -1.10
C PHE A 79 11.14 -3.33 -0.64
N MET A 80 11.28 -4.50 -1.27
CA MET A 80 12.31 -5.50 -0.93
C MET A 80 13.73 -4.93 -0.93
N ASP A 81 14.03 -4.03 -1.87
CA ASP A 81 15.35 -3.44 -2.01
C ASP A 81 15.60 -2.38 -0.94
N ALA A 82 14.58 -1.62 -0.50
CA ALA A 82 14.72 -0.49 0.41
C ALA A 82 14.32 -0.74 1.88
N THR A 83 13.63 -1.84 2.20
CA THR A 83 13.15 -2.13 3.57
C THR A 83 13.88 -3.30 4.24
N THR A 84 13.89 -3.32 5.57
CA THR A 84 14.41 -4.44 6.38
C THR A 84 13.34 -5.49 6.71
N ILE A 85 12.08 -5.30 6.27
CA ILE A 85 11.01 -6.30 6.41
C ILE A 85 11.42 -7.59 5.67
N PRO A 86 11.27 -8.77 6.29
CA PRO A 86 11.61 -10.05 5.66
C PRO A 86 10.88 -10.26 4.33
N LYS A 87 11.56 -10.87 3.35
CA LYS A 87 11.00 -11.08 2.00
C LYS A 87 9.84 -12.05 2.01
N GLU A 88 9.91 -13.05 2.89
CA GLU A 88 8.90 -14.05 3.17
C GLU A 88 7.59 -13.44 3.69
N ASP A 89 7.64 -12.27 4.33
CA ASP A 89 6.45 -11.54 4.80
C ASP A 89 5.75 -10.76 3.67
N MET A 90 6.37 -10.67 2.48
CA MET A 90 5.89 -9.89 1.33
C MET A 90 5.33 -10.76 0.20
N CYS A 91 4.05 -10.59 -0.10
CA CYS A 91 3.37 -11.37 -1.13
C CYS A 91 2.80 -10.48 -2.25
N ILE A 92 2.87 -10.98 -3.50
CA ILE A 92 2.00 -10.50 -4.58
C ILE A 92 0.80 -11.43 -4.63
N LEU A 93 -0.39 -10.86 -4.59
CA LEU A 93 -1.62 -11.61 -4.83
C LEU A 93 -1.96 -11.53 -6.30
N THR A 94 -2.20 -12.70 -6.91
CA THR A 94 -2.55 -12.80 -8.33
C THR A 94 -3.76 -13.69 -8.53
N GLY A 95 -4.60 -13.34 -9.50
CA GLY A 95 -5.78 -14.13 -9.86
C GLY A 95 -5.45 -15.49 -10.49
N LEU A 96 -4.19 -15.72 -10.88
CA LEU A 96 -3.72 -16.99 -11.42
C LEU A 96 -3.55 -18.07 -10.33
N GLU A 97 -3.33 -17.66 -9.09
CA GLU A 97 -3.19 -18.61 -7.98
C GLU A 97 -4.55 -19.15 -7.58
N ASN A 98 -4.60 -20.43 -7.18
CA ASN A 98 -5.85 -21.01 -6.73
C ASN A 98 -6.36 -20.32 -5.45
N PRO A 99 -7.69 -20.30 -5.20
CA PRO A 99 -8.27 -19.64 -4.03
C PRO A 99 -7.68 -20.05 -2.67
N LYS A 100 -7.45 -21.35 -2.45
CA LYS A 100 -6.93 -21.87 -1.18
C LYS A 100 -5.52 -21.34 -0.88
N LYS A 101 -4.65 -21.30 -1.90
CA LYS A 101 -3.31 -20.76 -1.79
C LYS A 101 -3.33 -19.26 -1.50
N ARG A 102 -4.29 -18.51 -2.03
CA ARG A 102 -4.46 -17.09 -1.66
C ARG A 102 -4.89 -16.91 -0.21
N GLU A 103 -5.77 -17.76 0.31
CA GLU A 103 -6.12 -17.74 1.74
C GLU A 103 -4.90 -18.03 2.64
N GLU A 104 -4.04 -18.96 2.24
CA GLU A 104 -2.78 -19.23 2.93
C GLU A 104 -1.82 -18.03 2.86
N GLN A 105 -1.68 -17.40 1.70
CA GLN A 105 -0.89 -16.17 1.54
C GLN A 105 -1.42 -15.05 2.44
N TRP A 106 -2.73 -14.84 2.46
CA TRP A 106 -3.36 -13.89 3.36
C TRP A 106 -3.02 -14.18 4.83
N LYS A 107 -3.00 -15.44 5.25
CA LYS A 107 -2.68 -15.82 6.64
C LYS A 107 -1.20 -15.66 7.00
N ASN A 108 -0.30 -16.02 6.09
CA ASN A 108 1.12 -16.17 6.38
C ASN A 108 1.96 -14.92 6.09
N ASN A 109 1.37 -13.91 5.45
CA ASN A 109 2.08 -12.69 5.07
C ASN A 109 1.51 -11.44 5.73
N ARG A 110 2.30 -10.37 5.70
CA ARG A 110 1.98 -9.10 6.37
C ARG A 110 1.97 -7.91 5.42
N VAL A 111 2.71 -7.98 4.32
CA VAL A 111 2.79 -6.93 3.31
C VAL A 111 2.30 -7.48 1.98
N PHE A 112 1.21 -6.93 1.48
CA PHE A 112 0.55 -7.40 0.27
C PHE A 112 0.65 -6.37 -0.84
N PHE A 113 0.96 -6.84 -2.05
CA PHE A 113 0.88 -6.05 -3.27
C PHE A 113 -0.10 -6.73 -4.23
N ALA A 114 -1.05 -5.99 -4.80
CA ALA A 114 -2.08 -6.60 -5.61
C ALA A 114 -2.71 -5.64 -6.62
N THR A 115 -3.28 -6.20 -7.68
CA THR A 115 -4.27 -5.48 -8.48
C THR A 115 -5.62 -5.50 -7.76
N PRO A 116 -6.45 -4.45 -7.91
CA PRO A 116 -7.62 -4.30 -7.06
C PRO A 116 -8.71 -5.34 -7.32
N GLN A 117 -8.84 -5.86 -8.54
CA GLN A 117 -9.84 -6.89 -8.86
C GLN A 117 -9.61 -8.18 -8.06
N VAL A 118 -8.35 -8.57 -7.84
CA VAL A 118 -8.02 -9.77 -7.05
C VAL A 118 -8.48 -9.59 -5.61
N VAL A 119 -8.19 -8.44 -5.01
CA VAL A 119 -8.56 -8.11 -3.63
C VAL A 119 -10.07 -7.97 -3.48
N GLN A 120 -10.73 -7.26 -4.39
CA GLN A 120 -12.20 -7.12 -4.40
C GLN A 120 -12.88 -8.49 -4.42
N ASN A 121 -12.45 -9.38 -5.31
CA ASN A 121 -13.01 -10.73 -5.42
C ASN A 121 -12.80 -11.55 -4.15
N ASP A 122 -11.62 -11.46 -3.52
CA ASP A 122 -11.33 -12.20 -2.29
C ASP A 122 -12.11 -11.65 -1.09
N ILE A 123 -12.41 -10.35 -1.03
CA ILE A 123 -13.33 -9.76 -0.04
C ILE A 123 -14.76 -10.25 -0.27
N ILE A 124 -15.27 -10.19 -1.51
CA ILE A 124 -16.64 -10.62 -1.85
C ILE A 124 -16.84 -12.10 -1.53
N THR A 125 -15.85 -12.93 -1.84
CA THR A 125 -15.87 -14.38 -1.57
C THR A 125 -15.44 -14.74 -0.15
N ARG A 126 -15.28 -13.76 0.74
CA ARG A 126 -14.97 -13.90 2.18
C ARG A 126 -13.70 -14.70 2.48
N LYS A 127 -12.69 -14.61 1.61
CA LYS A 127 -11.38 -15.23 1.83
C LYS A 127 -10.48 -14.42 2.75
N GLU A 128 -10.71 -13.10 2.80
CA GLU A 128 -10.04 -12.19 3.71
C GLU A 128 -10.98 -11.04 4.09
N THR A 129 -10.83 -10.54 5.32
CA THR A 129 -11.47 -9.30 5.78
C THR A 129 -10.41 -8.22 6.00
N LEU A 130 -10.81 -6.96 5.90
CA LEU A 130 -9.86 -5.85 6.02
C LEU A 130 -9.62 -5.40 7.48
N GLU A 131 -10.13 -6.12 8.47
CA GLU A 131 -10.08 -5.78 9.91
C GLU A 131 -8.66 -5.84 10.48
N LYS A 132 -7.80 -6.70 9.91
CA LYS A 132 -6.41 -6.88 10.35
C LYS A 132 -5.44 -5.93 9.64
N PHE A 133 -5.92 -4.99 8.83
CA PHE A 133 -5.08 -4.05 8.09
C PHE A 133 -4.92 -2.75 8.88
N ALA A 134 -3.68 -2.25 8.94
CA ALA A 134 -3.37 -0.94 9.50
C ALA A 134 -3.23 0.12 8.42
N LEU A 135 -2.99 -0.27 7.16
CA LEU A 135 -2.75 0.65 6.05
C LEU A 135 -3.22 0.03 4.74
N ILE A 136 -3.94 0.81 3.93
CA ILE A 136 -4.14 0.54 2.51
C ILE A 136 -3.59 1.70 1.69
N ILE A 137 -2.73 1.39 0.73
CA ILE A 137 -2.14 2.33 -0.21
C ILE A 137 -2.80 2.12 -1.58
N PHE A 138 -3.29 3.20 -2.18
CA PHE A 138 -3.87 3.20 -3.53
C PHE A 138 -2.99 4.02 -4.46
N ASP A 139 -2.25 3.37 -5.36
CA ASP A 139 -1.52 4.05 -6.43
C ASP A 139 -2.41 4.27 -7.65
N GLU A 140 -2.14 5.35 -8.37
CA GLU A 140 -3.00 5.91 -9.41
C GLU A 140 -4.44 6.15 -8.92
N ALA A 141 -4.55 6.85 -7.79
CA ALA A 141 -5.81 7.08 -7.09
C ALA A 141 -6.88 7.82 -7.91
N HIS A 142 -6.52 8.52 -9.00
CA HIS A 142 -7.50 9.10 -9.94
C HIS A 142 -8.42 8.04 -10.57
N ARG A 143 -8.05 6.76 -10.53
CA ARG A 143 -8.90 5.65 -10.98
C ARG A 143 -10.02 5.30 -9.99
N ALA A 144 -10.01 5.84 -8.77
CA ALA A 144 -10.98 5.54 -7.73
C ALA A 144 -12.33 6.26 -7.94
N SER A 145 -12.93 6.07 -9.11
CA SER A 145 -14.23 6.64 -9.48
C SER A 145 -15.20 5.55 -9.95
N GLY A 146 -16.51 5.83 -9.80
CA GLY A 146 -17.58 4.91 -10.18
C GLY A 146 -17.44 3.51 -9.57
N ASP A 147 -17.64 2.49 -10.41
CA ASP A 147 -17.62 1.08 -10.01
C ASP A 147 -16.21 0.47 -10.02
N TYR A 148 -15.15 1.29 -10.11
CA TYR A 148 -13.79 0.76 -10.06
C TYR A 148 -13.52 0.10 -8.71
N ALA A 149 -12.81 -1.04 -8.73
CA ALA A 149 -12.57 -1.88 -7.55
C ALA A 149 -11.97 -1.14 -6.34
N TYR A 150 -11.25 -0.02 -6.53
CA TYR A 150 -10.77 0.82 -5.44
C TYR A 150 -11.90 1.36 -4.55
N THR A 151 -13.02 1.80 -5.14
CA THR A 151 -14.13 2.42 -4.40
C THR A 151 -14.76 1.40 -3.44
N TYR A 152 -14.97 0.17 -3.92
CA TYR A 152 -15.47 -0.94 -3.11
C TYR A 152 -14.50 -1.30 -1.96
N ILE A 153 -13.20 -1.45 -2.25
CA ILE A 153 -12.20 -1.83 -1.26
C ILE A 153 -12.08 -0.76 -0.17
N ALA A 154 -12.01 0.52 -0.56
CA ALA A 154 -11.93 1.63 0.39
C ALA A 154 -13.16 1.70 1.29
N LYS A 155 -14.36 1.54 0.71
CA LYS A 155 -15.62 1.48 1.47
C LYS A 155 -15.59 0.35 2.50
N LYS A 156 -15.25 -0.87 2.08
CA LYS A 156 -15.16 -2.02 2.99
C LYS A 156 -14.11 -1.82 4.08
N TYR A 157 -12.96 -1.25 3.74
CA TYR A 157 -11.91 -0.99 4.73
C TYR A 157 -12.38 -0.04 5.82
N ILE A 158 -13.09 1.03 5.45
CA ILE A 158 -13.65 2.02 6.39
C ILE A 158 -14.76 1.39 7.24
N GLU A 159 -15.66 0.59 6.65
CA GLU A 159 -16.73 -0.11 7.38
C GLU A 159 -16.18 -1.10 8.43
N ASN A 160 -15.09 -1.80 8.10
CA ASN A 160 -14.52 -2.86 8.95
C ASN A 160 -13.53 -2.35 10.02
N ASN A 161 -13.16 -1.06 10.03
CA ASN A 161 -12.12 -0.55 10.92
C ASN A 161 -12.55 0.74 11.63
N LYS A 162 -12.28 0.83 12.94
CA LYS A 162 -12.53 2.06 13.72
C LYS A 162 -11.61 3.21 13.33
N ASN A 163 -10.35 2.91 13.03
CA ASN A 163 -9.31 3.88 12.71
C ASN A 163 -8.55 3.47 11.43
N PRO A 164 -9.20 3.47 10.25
CA PRO A 164 -8.55 3.10 9.00
C PRO A 164 -7.52 4.15 8.60
N LEU A 165 -6.33 3.73 8.17
CA LEU A 165 -5.35 4.59 7.52
C LEU A 165 -5.25 4.28 6.02
N ILE A 166 -5.52 5.28 5.19
CA ILE A 166 -5.49 5.24 3.73
C ILE A 166 -4.48 6.25 3.20
N LEU A 167 -3.58 5.79 2.35
CA LEU A 167 -2.70 6.63 1.56
C LEU A 167 -3.07 6.49 0.08
N ALA A 168 -3.64 7.52 -0.50
CA ALA A 168 -3.90 7.60 -1.93
C ALA A 168 -2.78 8.40 -2.60
N LEU A 169 -2.23 7.87 -3.70
CA LEU A 169 -1.12 8.46 -4.44
C LEU A 169 -1.54 8.68 -5.88
N THR A 170 -1.27 9.87 -6.41
CA THR A 170 -1.45 10.12 -7.84
C THR A 170 -0.56 11.25 -8.35
N ALA A 171 -0.27 11.24 -9.64
CA ALA A 171 0.42 12.35 -10.30
C ALA A 171 -0.52 13.40 -10.87
N SER A 172 -1.79 13.04 -11.09
CA SER A 172 -2.85 13.93 -11.55
C SER A 172 -4.15 13.43 -10.93
N PRO A 173 -4.91 14.28 -10.22
CA PRO A 173 -6.14 13.88 -9.53
C PRO A 173 -7.35 13.61 -10.46
N GLY A 174 -7.14 13.59 -11.79
CA GLY A 174 -8.21 13.51 -12.78
C GLY A 174 -8.73 14.89 -13.19
N GLY A 175 -9.09 15.04 -14.46
CA GLY A 175 -9.80 16.19 -15.01
C GLY A 175 -11.28 15.87 -15.18
N THR A 176 -12.11 16.91 -15.27
CA THR A 176 -13.55 16.80 -15.57
C THR A 176 -13.74 16.20 -16.96
N GLU A 177 -14.05 14.91 -17.01
CA GLU A 177 -14.85 14.34 -18.10
C GLU A 177 -16.25 14.06 -17.56
#